data_AF-A0A3P7JA38-F1
#
_entry.id   AF-A0A3P7JA38-F1
#
_cell.length_a   1.000
_cell.length_b   1.000
_cell.length_c   1.000
_cell.angle_alpha   90.00
_cell.angle_beta   90.00
_cell.angle_gamma   90.00
#
_symmetry.space_group_name_H-M   'P 1'
#
loop_
_entity.id
_entity.type
_entity.pdbx_description
1 polymer ?
#
loop_
_entity_poly.entity_id
_entity_poly.type
_entity_poly.pdbx_seq_one_letter_code
_entity_poly.pdbx_strand_id
1 'polypeptide(L)'
;MDLTASGPPISDDETDLETRDRKYIIYAKRILPHVGLVCLLFAYLLIGATIFHAIEGPNELVQRDYELRTIFGLRDDFQDHIWNITQDVDNRISREAFNSINQEYFEQLVKNIFVSYRNQFINENHLLNKTRGGGLLWTYPNNPFKKVSLPDHLNEFPGYGNLVPTTTSGRVACIIFALFGIPLLLVTIADIGKFLSEFLSFLYKSYRAFKRKVSSLKNIFGLFFFFRSCMCLPTYYLQEALATITLNFSNKVIGLTVDISVDRESEKQLIRCGEAC
;
A
#
# COMPACT_ATOMS: atom_id res chain seq x y z
N MET A 1 58.28 -8.14 -48.02
CA MET A 1 58.14 -8.73 -46.67
C MET A 1 57.11 -7.88 -45.95
N ASP A 2 55.84 -8.24 -46.11
CA ASP A 2 54.75 -7.58 -45.41
C ASP A 2 54.70 -8.10 -43.97
N LEU A 3 54.96 -7.19 -43.02
CA LEU A 3 54.74 -7.42 -41.61
C LEU A 3 53.38 -6.86 -41.27
N THR A 4 52.33 -7.64 -41.52
CA THR A 4 51.02 -7.39 -40.92
C THR A 4 51.15 -7.65 -39.42
N ALA A 5 51.40 -6.59 -38.66
CA ALA A 5 51.34 -6.60 -37.21
C ALA A 5 49.86 -6.72 -36.79
N SER A 6 49.32 -7.93 -36.83
CA SER A 6 48.07 -8.27 -36.16
C SER A 6 48.38 -8.28 -34.66
N GLY A 7 48.06 -7.17 -34.00
CA GLY A 7 48.02 -7.14 -32.53
C GLY A 7 47.12 -8.25 -31.99
N PRO A 8 47.34 -8.71 -30.75
CA PRO A 8 46.54 -9.76 -30.15
C PRO A 8 45.05 -9.37 -30.19
N PRO A 9 44.13 -10.32 -30.46
CA PRO A 9 42.71 -10.02 -30.52
C PRO A 9 42.28 -9.43 -29.18
N ILE A 10 41.79 -8.20 -29.22
CA ILE A 10 41.13 -7.55 -28.08
C ILE A 10 39.98 -8.48 -27.69
N SER A 11 40.03 -9.00 -26.46
CA SER A 11 39.01 -9.90 -25.95
C SER A 11 37.67 -9.19 -25.92
N ASP A 12 36.68 -9.82 -26.53
CA ASP A 12 35.29 -9.42 -26.70
C ASP A 12 34.62 -8.97 -25.38
N ASP A 13 35.08 -9.50 -24.25
CA ASP A 13 34.63 -9.14 -22.89
C ASP A 13 35.03 -7.70 -22.48
N GLU A 14 36.21 -7.22 -22.91
CA GLU A 14 36.70 -5.88 -22.59
C GLU A 14 35.92 -4.80 -23.36
N THR A 15 35.56 -5.08 -24.61
CA THR A 15 34.70 -4.22 -25.43
C THR A 15 33.26 -4.16 -24.92
N ASP A 16 32.73 -5.27 -24.39
CA ASP A 16 31.37 -5.32 -23.84
C ASP A 16 31.26 -4.59 -22.49
N LEU A 17 32.28 -4.67 -21.63
CA LEU A 17 32.36 -3.90 -20.39
C LEU A 17 32.43 -2.39 -20.66
N GLU A 18 33.28 -1.93 -21.56
CA GLU A 18 33.38 -0.50 -21.92
C GLU A 18 32.07 0.05 -22.51
N THR A 19 31.39 -0.72 -23.37
CA THR A 19 30.11 -0.27 -23.96
C THR A 19 28.98 -0.23 -22.93
N ARG A 20 28.99 -1.13 -21.94
CA ARG A 20 28.01 -1.16 -20.85
C ARG A 20 28.21 0.02 -19.91
N ASP A 21 29.45 0.31 -19.52
CA ASP A 21 29.79 1.43 -18.64
C ASP A 21 29.47 2.78 -19.30
N ARG A 22 29.76 2.93 -20.60
CA ARG A 22 29.39 4.13 -21.36
C ARG A 22 27.87 4.34 -21.42
N LYS A 23 27.08 3.27 -21.56
CA LYS A 23 25.61 3.35 -21.48
C LYS A 23 25.18 3.79 -20.08
N TYR A 24 25.69 3.17 -19.01
CA TYR A 24 25.37 3.55 -17.63
C TYR A 24 25.71 5.02 -17.33
N ILE A 25 26.84 5.54 -17.80
CA ILE A 25 27.24 6.94 -17.63
C ILE A 25 26.27 7.90 -18.34
N ILE A 26 25.80 7.55 -19.54
CA ILE A 26 24.84 8.36 -20.30
C ILE A 26 23.46 8.36 -19.60
N TYR A 27 23.00 7.19 -19.14
CA TYR A 27 21.74 7.08 -18.39
C TYR A 27 21.82 7.82 -17.05
N ALA A 28 22.92 7.66 -16.30
CA ALA A 28 23.15 8.35 -15.04
C ALA A 28 23.13 9.86 -15.23
N LYS A 29 23.86 10.42 -16.21
CA LYS A 29 23.85 11.87 -16.49
C LYS A 29 22.46 12.46 -16.76
N ARG A 30 21.53 11.66 -17.29
CA ARG A 30 20.17 12.11 -17.59
C ARG A 30 19.23 12.06 -16.37
N ILE A 31 19.42 11.10 -15.47
CA ILE A 31 18.55 10.89 -14.29
C ILE A 31 19.07 11.64 -13.05
N LEU A 32 20.38 11.85 -12.96
CA LEU A 32 21.08 12.46 -11.84
C LEU A 32 20.58 13.87 -11.45
N PRO A 33 20.24 14.80 -12.36
CA PRO A 33 19.69 16.10 -11.94
C PRO A 33 18.30 15.96 -11.30
N HIS A 34 17.45 15.06 -11.79
CA HIS A 34 16.10 14.81 -11.26
C HIS A 34 16.17 14.21 -9.84
N VAL A 35 16.99 13.17 -9.67
CA VAL A 35 17.18 12.53 -8.36
C VAL A 35 17.89 13.48 -7.39
N GLY A 36 18.89 14.23 -7.86
CA GLY A 36 19.61 15.22 -7.06
C GLY A 36 18.69 16.30 -6.51
N LEU A 37 17.72 16.76 -7.30
CA LEU A 37 16.77 17.80 -6.90
C LEU A 37 15.80 17.30 -5.81
N VAL A 38 15.32 16.06 -5.92
CA VAL A 38 14.51 15.41 -4.88
C VAL A 38 15.31 15.17 -3.60
N CYS A 39 16.56 14.70 -3.72
CA CYS A 39 17.45 14.52 -2.57
C CYS A 39 17.74 15.85 -1.86
N LEU A 40 17.94 16.93 -2.62
CA LEU A 40 18.14 18.28 -2.08
C LEU A 40 16.90 18.74 -1.32
N LEU A 41 15.70 18.54 -1.86
CA LEU A 41 14.44 18.84 -1.15
C LEU A 41 14.34 18.05 0.17
N PHE A 42 14.69 16.76 0.16
CA PHE A 42 14.65 15.96 1.38
C PHE A 42 15.67 16.44 2.43
N ALA A 43 16.89 16.75 2.01
CA ALA A 43 17.91 17.33 2.88
C ALA A 43 17.44 18.68 3.45
N TYR A 44 16.80 19.51 2.64
CA TYR A 44 16.22 20.79 3.06
C TYR A 44 15.18 20.61 4.16
N LEU A 45 14.25 19.65 4.00
CA LEU A 45 13.24 19.34 5.01
C LEU A 45 13.86 18.82 6.31
N LEU A 46 14.88 17.96 6.24
CA LEU A 46 15.58 17.48 7.43
C LEU A 46 16.28 18.61 8.18
N ILE A 47 16.96 19.50 7.46
CA ILE A 47 17.60 20.68 8.05
C ILE A 47 16.54 21.56 8.73
N GLY A 48 15.43 21.85 8.07
CA GLY A 48 14.31 22.59 8.66
C GLY A 48 13.81 21.93 9.95
N ALA A 49 13.56 20.62 9.91
CA ALA A 49 13.12 19.85 11.08
C ALA A 49 14.10 19.93 12.26
N THR A 50 15.41 19.80 12.01
CA THR A 50 16.43 19.95 13.07
C THR A 50 16.43 21.35 13.68
N ILE A 51 16.30 22.39 12.85
CA ILE A 51 16.30 23.78 13.30
C ILE A 51 15.07 24.08 14.15
N PHE A 52 13.87 23.72 13.68
CA PHE A 52 12.64 23.94 14.44
C PHE A 52 12.62 23.14 15.75
N HIS A 53 13.08 21.88 15.72
CA HIS A 53 13.21 21.08 16.93
C HIS A 53 14.17 21.72 17.95
N ALA A 54 15.31 22.25 17.50
CA ALA A 54 16.28 22.89 18.39
C ALA A 54 15.73 24.18 19.03
N ILE A 55 14.87 24.92 18.32
CA ILE A 55 14.31 26.20 18.79
C ILE A 55 13.04 25.98 19.64
N GLU A 56 12.07 25.22 19.13
CA GLU A 56 10.75 25.05 19.77
C GLU A 56 10.72 23.91 20.79
N GLY A 57 11.59 22.90 20.66
CA GLY A 57 11.64 21.75 21.57
C GLY A 57 11.76 22.11 23.06
N PRO A 58 12.72 22.96 23.48
CA PRO A 58 12.82 23.36 24.89
C PRO A 58 11.65 24.22 25.35
N ASN A 59 11.10 25.07 24.47
CA ASN A 59 9.96 25.93 24.79
C ASN A 59 8.69 25.10 25.02
N GLU A 60 8.48 24.04 24.23
CA GLU A 60 7.36 23.11 24.40
C GLU A 60 7.33 22.49 25.80
N LEU A 61 8.50 22.05 26.30
CA LEU A 61 8.63 21.44 27.62
C LEU A 61 8.27 22.42 28.75
N VAL A 62 8.83 23.63 28.69
CA VAL A 62 8.60 24.66 29.71
C VAL A 62 7.12 25.08 29.72
N GLN A 63 6.54 25.31 28.55
CA GLN A 63 5.15 25.74 28.43
C GLN A 63 4.18 24.65 28.91
N ARG A 64 4.44 23.39 28.54
CA ARG A 64 3.65 22.25 29.02
C ARG A 64 3.70 22.14 30.54
N ASP A 65 4.89 22.20 31.12
CA ASP A 65 5.06 22.06 32.57
C ASP A 65 4.40 23.22 33.32
N TYR A 66 4.46 24.44 32.78
CA TYR A 66 3.76 25.60 33.33
C TYR A 66 2.23 25.44 33.30
N GLU A 67 1.66 25.04 32.15
CA GLU A 67 0.22 24.84 32.00
C GLU A 67 -0.29 23.69 32.89
N LEU A 68 0.46 22.59 33.01
CA LEU A 68 0.12 21.48 33.91
C LEU A 68 0.14 21.91 35.38
N ARG A 69 1.16 22.65 35.80
CA ARG A 69 1.24 23.18 37.18
C ARG A 69 0.10 24.13 37.48
N THR A 70 -0.30 24.95 36.53
CA THR A 70 -1.43 25.88 36.70
C THR A 70 -2.75 25.11 36.87
N ILE A 71 -3.01 24.11 36.02
CA ILE A 71 -4.24 23.30 36.10
C ILE A 71 -4.28 22.46 37.38
N PHE A 72 -3.19 21.78 37.73
CA PHE A 72 -3.14 20.97 38.96
C PHE A 72 -3.13 21.84 40.21
N GLY A 73 -2.45 22.99 40.19
CA GLY A 73 -2.50 23.96 41.27
C GLY A 73 -3.91 24.46 41.55
N LEU A 74 -4.67 24.86 40.52
CA LEU A 74 -6.06 25.30 40.68
C LEU A 74 -6.97 24.19 41.24
N ARG A 75 -6.73 22.93 40.84
CA ARG A 75 -7.48 21.79 41.37
C ARG A 75 -7.15 21.57 42.85
N ASP A 76 -5.87 21.59 43.20
CA ASP A 76 -5.39 21.30 44.54
C ASP A 76 -5.79 22.46 45.50
N ASP A 77 -5.66 23.72 45.07
CA ASP A 77 -6.14 24.90 45.80
C ASP A 77 -7.65 24.83 46.07
N PHE A 78 -8.45 24.43 45.07
CA PHE A 78 -9.89 24.22 45.24
C PHE A 78 -10.17 23.10 46.25
N GLN A 79 -9.47 21.97 46.16
CA GLN A 79 -9.63 20.85 47.10
C GLN A 79 -9.26 21.25 48.52
N ASP A 80 -8.15 21.96 48.72
CA ASP A 80 -7.70 22.45 50.01
C ASP A 80 -8.66 23.48 50.60
N HIS A 81 -9.20 24.38 49.77
CA HIS A 81 -10.19 25.35 50.20
C HIS A 81 -11.48 24.68 50.70
N ILE A 82 -11.99 23.69 49.94
CA ILE A 82 -13.17 22.92 50.34
C ILE A 82 -12.90 22.10 51.60
N TRP A 83 -11.73 21.46 51.70
CA TRP A 83 -11.33 20.69 52.88
C TRP A 83 -11.26 21.56 54.14
N ASN A 84 -10.64 22.74 54.05
CA ASN A 84 -10.54 23.67 55.17
C ASN A 84 -11.92 24.14 55.66
N ILE A 85 -12.84 24.43 54.73
CA ILE A 85 -14.23 24.76 55.07
C ILE A 85 -14.91 23.61 55.83
N THR A 86 -14.70 22.36 55.40
CA THR A 86 -15.34 21.20 56.05
C THR A 86 -14.80 20.88 57.44
N GLN A 87 -13.59 21.35 57.77
CA GLN A 87 -12.97 21.14 59.07
C GLN A 87 -13.36 22.18 60.12
N ASP A 88 -13.83 23.35 59.70
CA ASP A 88 -14.17 24.43 60.62
C ASP A 88 -15.57 24.21 61.22
N VAL A 89 -15.60 23.74 62.46
CA VAL A 89 -16.82 23.31 63.19
C VAL A 89 -17.81 24.47 63.41
N ASP A 90 -17.33 25.72 63.40
CA ASP A 90 -18.16 26.91 63.59
C ASP A 90 -18.60 27.58 62.27
N ASN A 91 -18.09 27.12 61.12
CA ASN A 91 -18.31 27.78 59.83
C ASN A 91 -19.60 27.29 59.16
N ARG A 92 -20.71 27.98 59.42
CA ARG A 92 -21.97 27.76 58.70
C ARG A 92 -21.97 28.53 57.38
N ILE A 93 -21.37 27.95 56.35
CA ILE A 93 -21.42 28.54 54.99
C ILE A 93 -22.84 28.43 54.41
N SER A 94 -23.42 29.56 53.98
CA SER A 94 -24.65 29.57 53.19
C SER A 94 -24.43 28.86 51.86
N ARG A 95 -25.45 28.13 51.38
CA ARG A 95 -25.41 27.45 50.09
C ARG A 95 -25.11 28.40 48.93
N GLU A 96 -25.51 29.66 49.03
CA GLU A 96 -25.25 30.70 48.03
C GLU A 96 -23.76 31.05 47.97
N ALA A 97 -23.12 31.25 49.14
CA ALA A 97 -21.69 31.53 49.24
C ALA A 97 -20.84 30.33 48.78
N PHE A 98 -21.27 29.10 49.11
CA PHE A 98 -20.63 27.88 48.61
C PHE A 98 -20.72 27.78 47.09
N ASN A 99 -21.91 28.03 46.51
CA ASN A 99 -22.11 27.99 45.07
C ASN A 99 -21.31 29.07 44.35
N SER A 100 -21.20 30.29 44.91
CA SER A 100 -20.40 31.35 44.29
C SER A 100 -18.91 31.02 44.25
N ILE A 101 -18.38 30.45 45.34
CA ILE A 101 -16.98 30.02 45.42
C ILE A 101 -16.71 28.90 44.40
N ASN A 102 -17.56 27.88 44.37
CA ASN A 102 -17.43 26.78 43.40
C ASN A 102 -17.48 27.27 41.96
N GLN A 103 -18.39 28.19 41.65
CA GLN A 103 -18.53 28.74 40.31
C GLN A 103 -17.26 29.48 39.87
N GLU A 104 -16.62 30.24 40.76
CA GLU A 104 -15.38 30.96 40.47
C GLU A 104 -14.22 30.01 40.15
N TYR A 105 -13.95 29.04 41.02
CA TYR A 105 -12.89 28.04 40.79
C TYR A 105 -13.15 27.19 39.55
N PHE A 106 -14.41 26.78 39.34
CA PHE A 106 -14.79 25.99 38.17
C PHE A 106 -14.59 26.79 36.88
N GLU A 107 -14.98 28.07 36.84
CA GLU A 107 -14.72 28.93 35.69
C GLU A 107 -13.23 29.07 35.41
N GLN A 108 -12.40 29.30 36.43
CA GLN A 108 -10.96 29.43 36.26
C GLN A 108 -10.33 28.12 35.75
N LEU A 109 -10.74 26.98 36.30
CA LEU A 109 -10.26 25.68 35.87
C LEU A 109 -10.62 25.39 34.42
N VAL A 110 -11.90 25.59 34.04
CA VAL A 110 -12.37 25.36 32.67
C VAL A 110 -11.67 26.29 31.68
N LYS A 111 -11.52 27.59 32.02
CA LYS A 111 -10.80 28.56 31.18
C LYS A 111 -9.34 28.11 30.95
N ASN A 112 -8.63 27.72 32.00
CA ASN A 112 -7.23 27.31 31.88
C ASN A 112 -7.06 25.99 31.11
N ILE A 113 -7.95 25.02 31.34
CA ILE A 113 -7.97 23.78 30.55
C ILE A 113 -8.20 24.10 29.07
N PHE A 114 -9.20 24.91 28.75
CA PHE A 114 -9.53 25.24 27.36
C PHE A 114 -8.40 25.99 26.65
N VAL A 115 -7.77 26.95 27.35
CA VAL A 115 -6.60 27.68 26.83
C VAL A 115 -5.44 26.73 26.57
N SER A 116 -5.14 25.82 27.51
CA SER A 116 -4.02 24.88 27.37
C SER A 116 -4.25 23.87 26.23
N TYR A 117 -5.47 23.38 26.07
CA TYR A 117 -5.84 22.52 24.93
C TYR A 117 -5.73 23.28 23.59
N ARG A 118 -6.13 24.55 23.55
CA ARG A 118 -5.98 25.39 22.35
C ARG A 118 -4.52 25.63 21.99
N ASN A 119 -3.65 25.76 22.98
CA ASN A 119 -2.20 25.92 22.76
C ASN A 119 -1.52 24.62 22.33
N GLN A 120 -2.23 23.48 22.45
CA GLN A 120 -1.81 22.14 22.01
C GLN A 120 -0.60 21.55 22.74
N PHE A 121 -0.02 22.20 23.76
CA PHE A 121 1.11 21.69 24.54
C PHE A 121 0.76 20.52 25.48
N ILE A 122 -0.52 20.36 25.82
CA ILE A 122 -1.03 19.36 26.76
C ILE A 122 -2.01 18.43 26.06
N ASN A 123 -1.94 17.13 26.38
CA ASN A 123 -2.85 16.10 25.93
C ASN A 123 -3.61 15.49 27.12
N GLU A 124 -4.70 14.78 26.85
CA GLU A 124 -5.47 14.04 27.87
C GLU A 124 -4.60 13.12 28.73
N ASN A 125 -3.59 12.50 28.12
CA ASN A 125 -2.68 11.60 28.82
C ASN A 125 -1.79 12.32 29.83
N HIS A 126 -1.51 13.62 29.62
CA HIS A 126 -0.78 14.45 30.57
C HIS A 126 -1.67 14.84 31.76
N LEU A 127 -2.95 15.15 31.51
CA LEU A 127 -3.92 15.49 32.56
C LEU A 127 -4.31 14.30 33.43
N LEU A 128 -4.40 13.11 32.83
CA LEU A 128 -4.71 11.86 33.54
C LEU A 128 -3.49 11.22 34.22
N ASN A 129 -2.33 11.88 34.16
CA ASN A 129 -1.03 11.35 34.63
C ASN A 129 -0.76 9.91 34.10
N LYS A 130 -1.28 9.59 32.92
CA LYS A 130 -1.12 8.28 32.24
C LYS A 130 0.16 8.20 31.44
N THR A 131 0.82 9.33 31.21
CA THR A 131 2.08 9.41 30.47
C THR A 131 3.25 9.52 31.43
N ARG A 132 4.16 8.54 31.39
CA ARG A 132 5.53 8.68 31.92
C ARG A 132 6.37 9.63 31.05
N GLY A 133 5.88 10.85 30.78
CA GLY A 133 6.57 11.87 30.00
C GLY A 133 6.63 11.66 28.47
N GLY A 134 5.81 10.77 27.90
CA GLY A 134 5.92 10.29 26.51
C GLY A 134 5.14 11.04 25.43
N GLY A 135 4.58 12.23 25.71
CA GLY A 135 3.64 12.92 24.80
C GLY A 135 4.15 14.24 24.23
N LEU A 136 5.42 14.33 23.81
CA LEU A 136 5.97 15.52 23.18
C LEU A 136 5.53 15.62 21.70
N LEU A 137 5.04 16.78 21.30
CA LEU A 137 4.60 17.11 19.95
C LEU A 137 5.81 17.20 19.00
N TRP A 138 6.91 17.82 19.44
CA TRP A 138 8.14 17.94 18.67
C TRP A 138 9.05 16.72 18.82
N THR A 139 8.51 15.50 18.93
CA THR A 139 9.37 14.31 19.00
C THR A 139 9.93 13.95 17.62
N TYR A 140 11.27 13.98 17.46
CA TYR A 140 11.94 13.39 16.30
C TYR A 140 11.55 11.91 16.14
N PRO A 141 11.36 11.38 14.91
CA PRO A 141 10.98 9.98 14.69
C PRO A 141 12.15 9.02 14.97
N ASN A 142 12.65 8.97 16.20
CA ASN A 142 13.82 8.17 16.57
C ASN A 142 13.47 6.77 17.09
N ASN A 143 12.24 6.28 16.93
CA ASN A 143 11.99 4.86 17.16
C ASN A 143 10.84 4.30 16.29
N PRO A 144 11.14 3.72 15.12
CA PRO A 144 10.12 3.02 14.33
C PRO A 144 9.56 1.79 15.06
N PHE A 145 10.26 1.23 16.05
CA PHE A 145 9.84 0.02 16.78
C PHE A 145 8.89 0.29 17.96
N LYS A 146 8.79 1.53 18.46
CA LYS A 146 7.86 1.87 19.56
C LYS A 146 6.40 2.03 19.11
N LYS A 147 6.17 2.12 17.80
CA LYS A 147 4.83 2.27 17.19
C LYS A 147 4.11 0.95 16.93
N VAL A 148 4.79 -0.19 17.06
CA VAL A 148 4.27 -1.51 16.65
C VAL A 148 3.59 -2.29 17.78
N SER A 149 3.77 -1.92 19.04
CA SER A 149 3.39 -2.78 20.18
C SER A 149 2.07 -2.48 20.86
N LEU A 150 1.37 -1.41 20.48
CA LEU A 150 0.13 -0.97 21.14
C LEU A 150 -0.96 -0.72 20.08
N PRO A 151 -2.01 -1.55 20.01
CA PRO A 151 -3.10 -1.38 19.04
C PRO A 151 -3.91 -0.08 19.23
N ASP A 152 -3.72 0.62 20.34
CA ASP A 152 -4.42 1.89 20.63
C ASP A 152 -3.74 3.13 20.04
N HIS A 153 -2.54 3.03 19.47
CA HIS A 153 -1.78 4.18 18.95
C HIS A 153 -1.74 4.27 17.42
N LEU A 154 -2.49 3.43 16.70
CA LEU A 154 -2.52 3.45 15.24
C LEU A 154 -3.45 4.54 14.66
N ASN A 155 -4.27 5.19 15.49
CA ASN A 155 -5.33 6.09 15.03
C ASN A 155 -5.01 7.59 15.13
N GLU A 156 -3.88 7.96 15.72
CA GLU A 156 -3.49 9.36 15.83
C GLU A 156 -2.11 9.53 15.22
N PHE A 157 -2.06 10.03 13.98
CA PHE A 157 -1.03 10.99 13.66
C PHE A 157 -1.30 12.19 14.58
N PRO A 158 -0.52 12.41 15.67
CA PRO A 158 -0.75 13.57 16.50
C PRO A 158 -0.37 14.78 15.65
N GLY A 159 -1.34 15.58 15.22
CA GLY A 159 -1.07 16.84 14.53
C GLY A 159 -1.59 16.95 13.10
N TYR A 160 -2.91 16.99 12.94
CA TYR A 160 -3.53 17.95 12.02
C TYR A 160 -3.94 19.25 12.75
N GLY A 161 -3.40 19.46 13.95
CA GLY A 161 -3.40 20.76 14.61
C GLY A 161 -2.42 21.70 13.90
N ASN A 162 -2.67 23.00 13.95
CA ASN A 162 -1.83 24.00 13.31
C ASN A 162 -0.52 24.13 14.12
N LEU A 163 0.44 23.20 13.93
CA LEU A 163 1.77 23.26 14.54
C LEU A 163 2.54 24.43 13.90
N VAL A 164 2.43 25.58 14.52
CA VAL A 164 3.10 26.82 14.13
C VAL A 164 4.12 27.16 15.20
N PRO A 165 5.36 27.56 14.84
CA PRO A 165 6.33 28.01 15.82
C PRO A 165 5.75 29.14 16.67
N THR A 166 5.78 28.93 17.98
CA THR A 166 5.23 29.90 18.94
C THR A 166 6.24 30.97 19.30
N THR A 167 7.54 30.62 19.24
CA THR A 167 8.65 31.52 19.54
C THR A 167 8.87 32.56 18.44
N THR A 168 9.32 33.75 18.80
CA THR A 168 9.63 34.81 17.83
C THR A 168 10.75 34.38 16.87
N SER A 169 11.78 33.70 17.38
CA SER A 169 12.87 33.15 16.57
C SER A 169 12.39 32.05 15.61
N GLY A 170 11.52 31.15 16.07
CA GLY A 170 10.90 30.12 15.23
C GLY A 170 10.05 30.72 14.10
N ARG A 171 9.31 31.81 14.36
CA ARG A 171 8.54 32.51 13.32
C ARG A 171 9.44 33.15 12.25
N VAL A 172 10.53 33.79 12.66
CA VAL A 172 11.50 34.36 11.72
C VAL A 172 12.18 33.26 10.90
N ALA A 173 12.59 32.16 11.54
CA ALA A 173 13.14 30.99 10.86
C ALA A 173 12.15 30.38 9.84
N CYS A 174 10.86 30.33 10.19
CA CYS A 174 9.78 29.88 9.29
C CYS A 174 9.64 30.76 8.06
N ILE A 175 9.69 32.08 8.21
CA ILE A 175 9.63 33.00 7.07
C ILE A 175 10.82 32.76 6.13
N ILE A 176 12.04 32.70 6.67
CA ILE A 176 13.26 32.46 5.87
C ILE A 176 13.18 31.09 5.16
N PHE A 177 12.72 30.06 5.87
CA PHE A 177 12.56 28.72 5.32
C PHE A 177 11.45 28.65 4.26
N ALA A 178 10.40 29.46 4.38
CA ALA A 178 9.36 29.53 3.35
C ALA A 178 9.88 30.21 2.06
N LEU A 179 10.72 31.25 2.19
CA LEU A 179 11.27 31.99 1.04
C LEU A 179 12.08 31.11 0.09
N PHE A 180 12.88 30.17 0.61
CA PHE A 180 13.64 29.23 -0.20
C PHE A 180 12.90 27.92 -0.47
N GLY A 181 12.04 27.50 0.47
CA GLY A 181 11.30 26.25 0.38
C GLY A 181 10.23 26.27 -0.70
N ILE A 182 9.48 27.38 -0.85
CA ILE A 182 8.41 27.48 -1.85
C ILE A 182 8.98 27.38 -3.28
N PRO A 183 9.99 28.17 -3.68
CA PRO A 183 10.60 28.03 -5.01
C PRO A 183 11.17 26.63 -5.24
N LEU A 184 11.89 26.07 -4.26
CA LEU A 184 12.48 24.74 -4.38
C LEU A 184 11.42 23.66 -4.57
N LEU A 185 10.32 23.72 -3.80
CA LEU A 185 9.19 22.82 -3.93
C LEU A 185 8.53 22.94 -5.31
N LEU A 186 8.32 24.17 -5.81
CA LEU A 186 7.72 24.40 -7.13
C LEU A 186 8.56 23.79 -8.26
N VAL A 187 9.88 23.98 -8.22
CA VAL A 187 10.78 23.35 -9.21
C VAL A 187 10.72 21.83 -9.10
N THR A 188 10.69 21.30 -7.88
CA THR A 188 10.61 19.85 -7.63
C THR A 188 9.30 19.25 -8.15
N ILE A 189 8.16 19.91 -7.92
CA ILE A 189 6.86 19.45 -8.41
C ILE A 189 6.81 19.49 -9.94
N ALA A 190 7.32 20.55 -10.56
CA ALA A 190 7.37 20.66 -12.02
C ALA A 190 8.21 19.53 -12.64
N ASP A 191 9.32 19.16 -11.99
CA ASP A 191 10.21 18.09 -12.42
C ASP A 191 9.59 16.70 -12.23
N ILE A 192 9.05 16.43 -11.04
CA ILE A 192 8.32 15.19 -10.73
C ILE A 192 7.12 15.03 -11.68
N GLY A 193 6.41 16.11 -12.03
CA GLY A 193 5.29 16.07 -12.96
C GLY A 193 5.67 15.56 -14.35
N LYS A 194 6.84 15.97 -14.87
CA LYS A 194 7.37 15.46 -16.15
C LYS A 194 7.75 13.99 -16.04
N PHE A 195 8.46 13.61 -14.96
CA PHE A 195 8.82 12.23 -14.70
C PHE A 195 7.58 11.32 -14.58
N LEU A 196 6.55 11.78 -13.87
CA LEU A 196 5.29 11.06 -13.70
C LEU A 196 4.56 10.88 -15.05
N SER A 197 4.57 11.89 -15.91
CA SER A 197 3.96 11.80 -17.25
C SER A 197 4.67 10.77 -18.15
N GLU A 198 6.00 10.75 -18.13
CA GLU A 198 6.79 9.73 -18.84
C GLU A 198 6.54 8.33 -18.27
N PHE A 199 6.49 8.21 -16.93
CA PHE A 199 6.19 6.97 -16.24
C PHE A 199 4.78 6.46 -16.54
N LEU A 200 3.76 7.32 -16.51
CA LEU A 200 2.39 6.96 -16.88
C LEU A 200 2.29 6.58 -18.36
N SER A 201 3.01 7.27 -19.24
CA SER A 201 3.07 6.90 -20.66
C SER A 201 3.72 5.53 -20.86
N PHE A 202 4.79 5.22 -20.11
CA PHE A 202 5.41 3.91 -20.09
C PHE A 202 4.44 2.84 -19.54
N LEU A 203 3.78 3.11 -18.41
CA LEU A 203 2.78 2.22 -17.83
C LEU A 203 1.61 1.98 -18.80
N TYR A 204 1.12 3.00 -19.49
CA TYR A 204 0.06 2.86 -20.48
C TYR A 204 0.50 2.02 -21.68
N LYS A 205 1.72 2.22 -22.19
CA LYS A 205 2.30 1.39 -23.26
C LYS A 205 2.47 -0.06 -22.80
N SER A 206 2.99 -0.28 -21.59
CA SER A 206 3.16 -1.60 -20.98
C SER A 206 1.83 -2.28 -20.72
N TYR A 207 0.83 -1.56 -20.21
CA TYR A 207 -0.54 -2.04 -20.04
C TYR A 207 -1.18 -2.40 -21.38
N ARG A 208 -1.02 -1.57 -22.42
CA ARG A 208 -1.53 -1.87 -23.77
C ARG A 208 -0.80 -3.05 -24.42
N ALA A 209 0.50 -3.19 -24.21
CA ALA A 209 1.27 -4.34 -24.66
C ALA A 209 0.82 -5.62 -23.94
N PHE A 210 0.63 -5.56 -22.62
CA PHE A 210 0.06 -6.64 -21.82
C PHE A 210 -1.36 -7.00 -22.27
N LYS A 211 -2.24 -6.01 -22.47
CA LYS A 211 -3.60 -6.19 -23.01
C LYS A 211 -3.59 -6.85 -24.39
N ARG A 212 -2.67 -6.45 -25.28
CA ARG A 212 -2.50 -7.10 -26.61
C ARG A 212 -2.04 -8.55 -26.47
N LYS A 213 -1.10 -8.83 -25.57
CA LYS A 213 -0.61 -10.20 -25.29
C LYS A 213 -1.74 -11.08 -24.76
N VAL A 214 -2.56 -10.56 -23.84
CA VAL A 214 -3.76 -11.23 -23.32
C VAL A 214 -4.84 -11.40 -24.39
N SER A 215 -5.08 -10.41 -25.25
CA SER A 215 -6.06 -10.51 -26.36
C SER A 215 -5.63 -11.53 -27.41
N SER A 216 -4.33 -11.65 -27.70
CA SER A 216 -3.79 -12.68 -28.59
C SER A 216 -3.98 -14.08 -28.02
N LEU A 217 -3.82 -14.24 -26.70
CA LEU A 217 -4.14 -15.49 -25.98
C LEU A 217 -5.64 -15.82 -26.01
N LYS A 218 -6.53 -14.82 -25.89
CA LYS A 218 -7.98 -15.01 -26.04
C LYS A 218 -8.39 -15.43 -27.45
N ASN A 219 -7.77 -14.88 -28.50
CA ASN A 219 -8.03 -15.30 -29.88
C ASN A 219 -7.55 -16.72 -30.16
N ILE A 220 -6.43 -17.15 -29.56
CA ILE A 220 -5.94 -18.54 -29.65
C ILE A 220 -6.88 -19.50 -28.91
N PHE A 221 -7.36 -19.15 -27.71
CA PHE A 221 -8.35 -19.97 -26.98
C PHE A 221 -9.70 -20.02 -27.69
N GLY A 222 -10.15 -18.92 -28.31
CA GLY A 222 -11.35 -18.87 -29.14
C GLY A 222 -11.22 -19.73 -30.40
N LEU A 223 -10.06 -19.72 -31.05
CA LEU A 223 -9.74 -20.58 -32.19
C LEU A 223 -9.69 -22.06 -31.78
N PHE A 224 -9.14 -22.37 -30.60
CA PHE A 224 -9.11 -23.73 -30.05
C PHE A 224 -10.52 -24.26 -29.74
N PHE A 225 -11.41 -23.41 -29.20
CA PHE A 225 -12.83 -23.74 -29.01
C PHE A 225 -13.57 -23.92 -30.34
N PHE A 226 -13.32 -23.06 -31.32
CA PHE A 226 -13.91 -23.16 -32.66
C PHE A 226 -13.48 -24.44 -33.38
N PHE A 227 -12.20 -24.80 -33.33
CA PHE A 227 -11.69 -26.06 -33.90
C PHE A 227 -12.25 -27.28 -33.15
N ARG A 228 -12.34 -27.26 -31.82
CA ARG A 228 -12.95 -28.35 -31.04
C ARG A 228 -14.42 -28.56 -31.42
N SER A 229 -15.19 -27.49 -31.57
CA SER A 229 -16.61 -27.56 -31.99
C SER A 229 -16.76 -28.06 -33.44
N CYS A 230 -15.88 -27.64 -34.35
CA CYS A 230 -15.95 -28.04 -35.75
C CYS A 230 -15.46 -29.49 -36.01
N MET A 231 -14.56 -30.02 -35.18
CA MET A 231 -14.04 -31.39 -35.29
C MET A 231 -14.91 -32.46 -34.59
N CYS A 232 -15.78 -32.08 -33.66
CA CYS A 232 -16.67 -33.03 -32.97
C CYS A 232 -17.98 -33.33 -33.73
N LEU A 233 -18.39 -32.47 -34.66
CA LEU A 233 -19.57 -32.69 -35.49
C LEU A 233 -19.40 -33.87 -36.48
N PRO A 234 -18.25 -34.07 -37.16
CA PRO A 234 -18.07 -35.23 -38.04
C PRO A 234 -17.99 -36.56 -37.29
N THR A 235 -17.44 -36.56 -36.06
CA THR A 235 -17.24 -37.79 -35.29
C THR A 235 -18.55 -38.42 -34.80
N TYR A 236 -19.57 -37.62 -34.48
CA TYR A 236 -20.87 -38.18 -34.07
C TYR A 236 -21.63 -38.79 -35.27
N TYR A 237 -21.56 -38.15 -36.44
CA TYR A 237 -22.14 -38.71 -37.67
C TYR A 237 -21.43 -40.00 -38.12
N LEU A 238 -20.10 -40.09 -37.97
CA LEU A 238 -19.37 -41.31 -38.29
C LEU A 238 -19.71 -42.48 -37.35
N GLN A 239 -19.98 -42.19 -36.06
CA GLN A 239 -20.31 -43.23 -35.09
C GLN A 239 -21.70 -43.83 -35.32
N GLU A 240 -22.69 -43.00 -35.68
CA GLU A 240 -24.03 -43.44 -36.10
C GLU A 240 -23.98 -44.27 -37.39
N ALA A 241 -23.16 -43.86 -38.37
CA ALA A 241 -22.97 -44.59 -39.63
C ALA A 241 -22.29 -45.95 -39.42
N LEU A 242 -21.26 -46.03 -38.58
CA LEU A 242 -20.59 -47.28 -38.23
C LEU A 242 -21.48 -48.26 -37.46
N ALA A 243 -22.32 -47.76 -36.54
CA ALA A 243 -23.30 -48.59 -35.84
C ALA A 243 -24.31 -49.23 -36.82
N THR A 244 -24.79 -48.45 -37.80
CA THR A 244 -25.69 -48.93 -38.85
C THR A 244 -25.03 -49.96 -39.77
N ILE A 245 -23.76 -49.75 -40.15
CA ILE A 245 -23.00 -50.70 -40.97
C ILE A 245 -22.77 -52.01 -40.21
N THR A 246 -22.44 -51.93 -38.92
CA THR A 246 -22.17 -53.12 -38.08
C THR A 246 -23.43 -53.96 -37.86
N LEU A 247 -24.58 -53.32 -37.65
CA LEU A 247 -25.88 -54.01 -37.56
C LEU A 247 -26.27 -54.67 -38.89
N ASN A 248 -26.06 -54.01 -40.03
CA ASN A 248 -26.32 -54.60 -41.35
C ASN A 248 -25.37 -55.77 -41.65
N PHE A 249 -24.10 -55.69 -41.26
CA PHE A 249 -23.15 -56.79 -41.42
C PHE A 249 -23.54 -57.98 -40.54
N SER A 250 -23.91 -57.74 -39.27
CA SER A 250 -24.34 -58.79 -38.35
C SER A 250 -25.60 -59.51 -38.86
N ASN A 251 -26.63 -58.76 -39.31
CA ASN A 251 -27.84 -59.35 -39.86
C ASN A 251 -27.58 -60.17 -41.15
N LYS A 252 -26.66 -59.72 -42.00
CA LYS A 252 -26.30 -60.42 -43.24
C LYS A 252 -25.49 -61.70 -42.99
N VAL A 253 -24.61 -61.70 -41.99
CA VAL A 253 -23.85 -62.89 -41.56
C VAL A 253 -24.76 -63.92 -40.89
N ILE A 254 -25.70 -63.47 -40.06
CA ILE A 254 -26.70 -64.36 -39.43
C ILE A 254 -27.59 -64.99 -40.52
N GLY A 255 -28.05 -64.21 -41.51
CA GLY A 255 -28.84 -64.72 -42.64
C GLY A 255 -28.09 -65.79 -43.47
N LEU A 256 -26.82 -65.56 -43.81
CA LEU A 256 -26.01 -66.55 -44.53
C LEU A 256 -25.77 -67.83 -43.72
N THR A 257 -25.60 -67.71 -42.41
CA THR A 257 -25.36 -68.88 -41.54
C THR A 257 -26.61 -69.75 -41.45
N VAL A 258 -27.79 -69.14 -41.41
CA VAL A 258 -29.08 -69.85 -41.44
C VAL A 258 -29.27 -70.55 -42.78
N ASP A 259 -29.04 -69.89 -43.92
CA ASP A 259 -29.16 -70.53 -45.24
C ASP A 259 -28.21 -71.71 -45.44
N ILE A 260 -26.95 -71.59 -45.01
CA ILE A 260 -25.96 -72.69 -45.07
C ILE A 260 -26.37 -73.86 -44.17
N SER A 261 -27.01 -73.59 -43.03
CA SER A 261 -27.48 -74.63 -42.12
C SER A 261 -28.74 -75.36 -42.65
N VAL A 262 -29.61 -74.67 -43.39
CA VAL A 262 -30.76 -75.27 -44.06
C VAL A 262 -30.31 -76.16 -45.22
N ASP A 263 -29.39 -75.68 -46.05
CA ASP A 263 -28.90 -76.42 -47.24
C ASP A 263 -28.18 -77.73 -46.86
N ARG A 264 -27.37 -77.69 -45.80
CA ARG A 264 -26.67 -78.88 -45.25
C ARG A 264 -27.63 -79.91 -44.64
N GLU A 265 -28.78 -79.49 -44.11
CA GLU A 265 -29.78 -80.41 -43.56
C GLU A 265 -30.62 -81.06 -44.67
N SER A 266 -30.91 -80.35 -45.77
CA SER A 266 -31.52 -80.93 -46.97
C SER A 266 -30.62 -81.95 -47.68
N GLU A 267 -29.31 -81.70 -47.74
CA GLU A 267 -28.36 -82.64 -48.36
C GLU A 267 -28.25 -83.96 -47.55
N LYS A 268 -28.30 -83.89 -46.20
CA LYS A 268 -28.31 -85.08 -45.33
C LYS A 268 -29.60 -85.89 -45.40
N GLN A 269 -30.74 -85.27 -45.73
CA GLN A 269 -32.02 -85.97 -45.95
C GLN A 269 -32.01 -86.74 -47.28
N LEU A 270 -31.45 -86.14 -48.35
CA LEU A 270 -31.32 -86.77 -49.67
C LEU A 270 -30.40 -88.01 -49.65
N ILE A 271 -29.27 -87.96 -48.93
CA ILE A 271 -28.36 -89.11 -48.82
C ILE A 271 -29.01 -90.27 -48.06
N ARG A 272 -29.81 -89.99 -47.01
CA ARG A 272 -30.50 -91.04 -46.22
C ARG A 272 -31.60 -91.78 -46.98
N CYS A 273 -32.25 -91.16 -47.97
CA CYS A 273 -33.25 -91.83 -48.81
C CYS A 273 -32.63 -92.72 -49.89
N GLY A 274 -31.37 -92.50 -50.28
CA GLY A 274 -30.68 -93.30 -51.30
C GLY A 274 -30.18 -94.67 -50.81
N GLU A 275 -29.94 -94.82 -49.51
CA GLU A 275 -29.44 -96.09 -48.91
C GLU A 275 -30.56 -97.02 -48.40
N ALA A 276 -31.83 -96.62 -48.53
CA ALA A 276 -32.99 -97.36 -48.02
C ALA A 276 -33.92 -97.95 -49.11
N CYS A 277 -33.49 -97.98 -50.38
CA CYS A 277 -34.22 -98.61 -51.49
C CYS A 277 -33.35 -99.57 -52.30
#